data_AF-A0A6I6EUL7-F1
#
_entry.id   AF-A0A6I6EUL7-F1
#
_cell.length_a   1.000
_cell.length_b   1.000
_cell.length_c   1.000
_cell.angle_alpha   90.00
_cell.angle_beta   90.00
_cell.angle_gamma   90.00
#
_symmetry.space_group_name_H-M   'P 1'
#
loop_
_entity.id
_entity.type
_entity.pdbx_description
1 polymer ?
#
loop_
_entity_poly.entity_id
_entity_poly.type
_entity_poly.pdbx_seq_one_letter_code
_entity_poly.pdbx_strand_id
1 'polypeptide(L)'
;MENRSRLLMEITKAVREAIGKDCLLLVRLGLDGLLPGGLTLDEGCLAAKKLEKLGIDILDVFKGLVPPPDATRTCYAERYAQNC
;
A
#
# COMPACT_ATOMS: atom_id res chain seq x y z
N MET A 1 6.37 -0.26 11.68
CA MET A 1 5.77 -0.80 10.43
C MET A 1 5.59 -2.31 10.44
N GLU A 2 6.45 -3.09 11.10
CA GLU A 2 6.34 -4.55 11.29
C GLU A 2 4.90 -5.05 11.53
N ASN A 3 4.26 -4.58 12.61
CA ASN A 3 2.92 -5.01 13.01
C ASN A 3 1.82 -4.63 12.01
N ARG A 4 1.92 -3.43 11.40
CA ARG A 4 0.95 -2.96 10.41
C ARG A 4 1.00 -3.76 9.11
N SER A 5 2.20 -4.16 8.68
CA SER A 5 2.40 -4.96 7.47
C SER A 5 2.14 -6.46 7.67
N ARG A 6 2.15 -6.96 8.92
CA ARG A 6 2.15 -8.39 9.23
C ARG A 6 1.03 -9.17 8.53
N LEU A 7 -0.21 -8.69 8.67
CA LEU A 7 -1.37 -9.36 8.07
C LEU A 7 -1.24 -9.47 6.54
N LEU A 8 -0.79 -8.40 5.89
CA LEU A 8 -0.59 -8.39 4.44
C LEU A 8 0.47 -9.42 4.02
N MET A 9 1.56 -9.56 4.78
CA MET A 9 2.61 -10.54 4.49
C MET A 9 2.13 -11.98 4.69
N GLU A 10 1.39 -12.25 5.77
CA GLU A 10 0.80 -13.56 6.06
C GLU A 10 -0.18 -14.00 4.95
N ILE A 11 -1.07 -13.10 4.54
CA ILE A 11 -2.01 -13.35 3.43
C ILE A 11 -1.26 -13.56 2.12
N THR A 12 -0.30 -12.70 1.79
CA THR A 12 0.46 -12.81 0.53
C THR A 12 1.18 -14.16 0.45
N LYS A 13 1.82 -14.59 1.55
CA LYS A 13 2.49 -15.88 1.63
C LYS A 13 1.50 -17.04 1.48
N ALA A 14 0.40 -17.03 2.23
CA ALA A 14 -0.61 -18.10 2.18
C ALA A 14 -1.25 -18.22 0.79
N VAL A 15 -1.55 -17.08 0.14
CA VAL A 15 -2.07 -17.07 -1.23
C VAL A 15 -1.02 -17.60 -2.19
N ARG A 16 0.22 -17.12 -2.13
CA ARG A 16 1.32 -17.60 -3.00
C ARG A 16 1.48 -19.12 -2.91
N GLU A 17 1.42 -19.67 -1.71
CA GLU A 17 1.49 -21.12 -1.45
C GLU A 17 0.27 -21.86 -2.04
N ALA A 18 -0.94 -21.30 -1.90
CA ALA A 18 -2.17 -21.92 -2.38
C ALA A 18 -2.30 -21.94 -3.91
N ILE A 19 -1.90 -20.86 -4.61
CA ILE A 19 -2.07 -20.76 -6.07
C ILE A 19 -0.88 -21.34 -6.86
N GLY A 20 0.27 -21.57 -6.21
CA GLY A 20 1.48 -22.16 -6.83
C GLY A 20 2.13 -21.25 -7.88
N LYS A 21 3.43 -21.37 -8.12
CA LYS A 21 4.22 -20.37 -8.90
C LYS A 21 3.79 -20.14 -10.36
N ASP A 22 2.97 -21.03 -10.93
CA ASP A 22 2.49 -20.91 -12.31
C ASP A 22 1.35 -19.90 -12.47
N CYS A 23 0.76 -19.46 -11.35
CA CYS A 23 -0.26 -18.41 -11.34
C CYS A 23 0.34 -17.04 -10.94
N LEU A 24 -0.07 -15.98 -11.65
CA LEU A 24 0.29 -14.61 -11.30
C LEU A 24 -0.39 -14.16 -10.01
N LEU A 25 0.37 -13.48 -9.14
CA LEU A 25 -0.09 -12.86 -7.91
C LEU A 25 0.08 -11.34 -7.99
N LEU A 26 -1.06 -10.63 -7.99
CA LEU A 26 -1.10 -9.17 -7.92
C LEU A 26 -1.44 -8.71 -6.51
N VAL A 27 -0.76 -7.66 -6.04
CA VAL A 27 -1.12 -6.94 -4.81
C VAL A 27 -1.33 -5.47 -5.13
N ARG A 28 -2.47 -4.93 -4.67
CA ARG A 28 -2.75 -3.48 -4.70
C ARG A 28 -2.35 -2.85 -3.37
N LEU A 29 -1.42 -1.90 -3.40
CA LEU A 29 -0.82 -1.30 -2.21
C LEU A 29 -0.96 0.23 -2.23
N GLY A 30 -1.51 0.78 -1.14
CA GLY A 30 -1.44 2.22 -0.88
C GLY A 30 -0.03 2.58 -0.43
N LEU A 31 0.64 3.48 -1.14
CA LEU A 31 2.01 3.89 -0.81
C LEU A 31 2.05 5.06 0.19
N ASP A 32 1.07 5.94 0.15
CA ASP A 32 0.98 7.12 1.02
C ASP A 32 -0.47 7.37 1.38
N GLY A 33 -0.77 7.54 2.66
CA GLY A 33 -2.12 7.78 3.15
C GLY A 33 -2.59 9.22 2.99
N LEU A 34 -1.69 10.17 2.71
CA LEU A 34 -1.95 11.61 2.60
C LEU A 34 -2.69 12.22 3.81
N LEU A 35 -2.59 11.58 4.98
CA LEU A 35 -3.21 12.01 6.23
C LEU A 35 -2.14 12.24 7.31
N PRO A 36 -2.31 13.24 8.19
CA PRO A 36 -1.47 13.41 9.37
C PRO A 36 -1.47 12.14 10.24
N GLY A 37 -0.28 11.66 10.61
CA GLY A 37 -0.13 10.40 11.36
C GLY A 37 -0.49 9.12 10.58
N GLY A 38 -0.77 9.25 9.28
CA GLY A 38 -1.07 8.13 8.39
C GLY A 38 0.17 7.38 7.91
N LEU A 39 -0.04 6.50 6.91
CA LEU A 39 1.05 5.84 6.19
C LEU A 39 1.88 6.87 5.42
N THR A 40 3.20 6.82 5.54
CA THR A 40 4.11 7.63 4.73
C THR A 40 4.59 6.89 3.49
N LEU A 41 5.06 7.63 2.48
CA LEU A 41 5.65 7.05 1.25
C LEU A 41 6.78 6.05 1.55
N ASP A 42 7.68 6.39 2.47
CA ASP A 42 8.80 5.52 2.84
C ASP A 42 8.33 4.21 3.48
N GLU A 43 7.32 4.28 4.34
CA GLU A 43 6.69 3.10 4.93
C GLU A 43 6.00 2.22 3.88
N GLY A 44 5.33 2.84 2.91
CA GLY A 44 4.75 2.16 1.75
C GLY A 44 5.81 1.46 0.90
N CYS A 45 6.92 2.13 0.59
CA CYS A 45 8.05 1.55 -0.14
C CYS A 45 8.71 0.38 0.62
N LEU A 46 8.79 0.45 1.96
CA LEU A 46 9.25 -0.67 2.77
C LEU A 46 8.30 -1.89 2.67
N ALA A 47 6.99 -1.66 2.67
CA ALA A 47 6.01 -2.73 2.46
C ALA A 47 6.12 -3.35 1.06
N ALA A 48 6.28 -2.52 0.02
CA ALA A 48 6.48 -2.97 -1.36
C ALA A 48 7.71 -3.90 -1.50
N LYS A 49 8.84 -3.53 -0.89
CA LYS A 49 10.06 -4.36 -0.86
C LYS A 49 9.85 -5.68 -0.12
N LYS A 50 9.01 -5.72 0.91
CA LYS A 50 8.68 -6.98 1.60
C LYS A 50 7.81 -7.87 0.72
N LEU A 51 6.84 -7.31 -0.01
CA LEU A 51 5.99 -8.06 -0.93
C LEU A 51 6.79 -8.68 -2.08
N GLU A 52 7.72 -7.92 -2.68
CA GLU A 52 8.60 -8.42 -3.75
C GLU A 52 9.37 -9.68 -3.32
N LYS A 53 9.92 -9.68 -2.09
CA LYS A 53 10.56 -10.87 -1.49
C LYS A 53 9.63 -12.06 -1.27
N LEU A 54 8.31 -11.84 -1.18
CA LEU A 54 7.31 -12.90 -1.05
C LEU A 54 6.87 -13.47 -2.42
N GLY A 55 7.38 -12.93 -3.52
CA GLY A 55 7.12 -13.44 -4.87
C GLY A 55 5.78 -12.98 -5.44
N ILE A 56 5.40 -11.73 -5.18
CA ILE A 56 4.35 -11.08 -5.98
C ILE A 56 4.90 -10.80 -7.39
N ASP A 57 4.02 -10.88 -8.39
CA ASP A 57 4.39 -10.65 -9.79
C ASP A 57 4.05 -9.22 -10.23
N ILE A 58 2.98 -8.64 -9.68
CA ILE A 58 2.50 -7.30 -10.03
C ILE A 58 2.18 -6.51 -8.77
N LEU A 59 2.70 -5.29 -8.71
CA LEU A 59 2.37 -4.31 -7.68
C LEU A 59 1.56 -3.17 -8.29
N ASP A 60 0.26 -3.12 -7.98
CA ASP A 60 -0.62 -1.99 -8.32
C ASP A 60 -0.54 -0.94 -7.20
N VAL A 61 -0.17 0.30 -7.51
CA VAL A 61 0.13 1.33 -6.50
C VAL A 61 -0.81 2.51 -6.60
N PHE A 62 -1.20 3.05 -5.43
CA PHE A 62 -1.99 4.28 -5.35
C PHE A 62 -1.58 5.12 -4.14
N LYS A 63 -2.01 6.39 -4.11
CA LYS A 63 -1.84 7.29 -2.98
C LYS A 63 -3.17 7.93 -2.59
N GLY A 64 -3.33 8.21 -1.31
CA GLY A 64 -4.54 8.78 -0.75
C GLY A 64 -5.68 7.79 -0.59
N LEU A 65 -6.69 8.23 0.15
CA LEU A 65 -7.95 7.53 0.34
C LEU A 65 -9.10 8.48 -0.01
N VAL A 66 -10.30 7.92 -0.22
CA VAL A 66 -11.51 8.75 -0.25
C VAL A 66 -11.65 9.38 1.14
N PRO A 67 -11.68 10.72 1.25
CA PRO A 67 -11.82 11.37 2.55
C PRO A 67 -13.19 11.05 3.16
N PRO A 68 -13.29 11.00 4.50
CA PRO A 68 -14.60 10.94 5.15
C PRO A 68 -15.41 12.20 4.78
N PRO A 69 -16.76 12.13 4.80
CA PRO A 69 -17.62 13.20 4.26
C PRO A 69 -17.40 14.58 4.89
N ASP A 70 -16.85 14.61 6.10
CA ASP A 70 -16.59 15.78 6.93
C ASP A 70 -15.16 16.34 6.79
N ALA A 71 -14.25 15.62 6.14
CA ALA A 71 -12.91 16.14 5.86
C ALA A 71 -12.95 17.18 4.73
N THR A 72 -12.51 18.40 5.03
CA THR A 72 -12.44 19.50 4.07
C THR A 72 -11.49 19.14 2.91
N ARG A 73 -11.93 19.39 1.67
CA ARG A 73 -11.12 19.16 0.44
C ARG A 73 -9.74 19.86 0.49
N THR A 74 -9.57 20.84 1.37
CA THR A 74 -8.37 21.67 1.53
C THR A 74 -7.14 20.90 1.99
N CYS A 75 -7.26 19.93 2.92
CA CYS A 75 -6.08 19.20 3.42
C CYS A 75 -5.45 18.28 2.36
N TYR A 76 -6.24 17.79 1.41
CA TYR A 76 -5.78 16.97 0.30
C TYR A 76 -5.24 17.82 -0.86
N ALA A 77 -5.88 18.94 -1.20
CA ALA A 77 -5.49 19.79 -2.33
C ALA A 77 -4.10 20.41 -2.14
N GLU A 78 -3.77 20.86 -0.94
CA GLU A 78 -2.47 21.48 -0.64
C GLU A 78 -1.30 20.48 -0.81
N ARG A 79 -1.48 19.20 -0.46
CA ARG A 79 -0.46 18.16 -0.62
C ARG A 79 -0.39 17.55 -2.02
N TYR A 80 -1.52 17.50 -2.73
CA TYR A 80 -1.54 17.11 -4.16
C TYR A 80 -0.80 18.15 -5.01
N ALA A 81 -0.99 19.45 -4.73
CA ALA A 81 -0.35 20.53 -5.48
C ALA A 81 1.17 20.66 -5.23
N GLN A 82 1.67 20.24 -4.07
CA GLN A 82 3.10 20.32 -3.73
C GLN A 82 3.98 19.25 -4.40
N ASN A 83 3.40 18.28 -5.10
CA ASN A 83 4.14 17.17 -5.74
C ASN A 83 3.82 17.01 -7.24
N CYS A 84 3.28 18.05 -7.87
CA CYS A 84 3.19 18.19 -9.34
C CYS A 84 4.34 19.04 -9.88
#